data_AF-U2CWD6-F1
#
_entry.id   AF-U2CWD6-F1
#
_cell.length_a   1.000
_cell.length_b   1.000
_cell.length_c   1.000
_cell.angle_alpha   90.00
_cell.angle_beta   90.00
_cell.angle_gamma   90.00
#
_symmetry.space_group_name_H-M   'P 1'
#
loop_
_entity.id
_entity.type
_entity.pdbx_description
1 polymer ?
#
loop_
_entity_poly.entity_id
_entity_poly.type
_entity_poly.pdbx_seq_one_letter_code
_entity_poly.pdbx_strand_id
1 'polypeptide(L)'
;YFETERKKCRALFIKKYPSSLSDTFLNEITSLPVHSITTICIVPVPKELANKVLQKKYLGIENDILKQQRVRNKNNDFSSDISHIKKVQKEKIVNLMDDVRENDQNLFYTGVNFLIMAEDKKELDSVTETIKNIGNGRMCQIETHYYQQREAMNTILPVGNRQISTMRTMLTRDIAALLPFNVQELNEKSGVCYGINQVSHNLCIG
;
A
#
# COMPACT_ATOMS: atom_id res chain seq x y z
N TYR A 1 -0.37 -14.39 16.17
CA TYR A 1 1.03 -14.15 16.55
C TYR A 1 1.72 -15.50 16.59
N PHE A 2 3.04 -15.51 16.62
CA PHE A 2 3.86 -16.69 16.83
C PHE A 2 4.95 -16.36 17.84
N GLU A 3 5.59 -17.38 18.40
CA GLU A 3 6.63 -17.20 19.40
C GLU A 3 7.95 -17.73 18.83
N THR A 4 9.00 -16.93 19.02
CA THR A 4 10.38 -17.39 18.87
C THR A 4 10.93 -17.69 20.27
N GLU A 5 12.11 -18.29 20.38
CA GLU A 5 12.71 -18.62 21.69
C GLU A 5 12.86 -17.42 22.63
N ARG A 6 12.89 -16.19 22.10
CA ARG A 6 13.12 -14.97 22.89
C ARG A 6 11.99 -13.97 22.84
N LYS A 7 11.26 -13.87 21.73
CA LYS A 7 10.27 -12.80 21.52
C LYS A 7 8.97 -13.34 20.95
N LYS A 8 7.88 -12.63 21.28
CA LYS A 8 6.57 -12.81 20.65
C LYS A 8 6.50 -11.94 19.41
N CYS A 9 6.08 -12.54 18.30
CA CYS A 9 6.14 -11.92 16.98
C CYS A 9 4.77 -11.89 16.33
N ARG A 10 4.50 -10.84 15.54
CA ARG A 10 3.26 -10.73 14.77
C ARG A 10 3.51 -10.14 13.40
N ALA A 11 3.05 -10.85 12.38
CA ALA A 11 3.07 -10.36 11.02
C ALA A 11 1.76 -9.60 10.71
N LEU A 12 1.89 -8.40 10.16
CA LEU A 12 0.83 -7.49 9.74
C LEU A 12 1.00 -7.13 8.26
N PHE A 13 -0.07 -6.64 7.62
CA PHE A 13 -0.03 -6.08 6.27
C PHE A 13 -1.05 -4.97 6.09
N ILE A 14 -0.84 -4.14 5.07
CA ILE A 14 -1.82 -3.14 4.65
C ILE A 14 -2.85 -3.83 3.76
N LYS A 15 -4.09 -3.94 4.25
CA LYS A 15 -5.21 -4.50 3.50
C LYS A 15 -5.84 -3.48 2.58
N LYS A 16 -6.04 -2.24 3.02
CA LYS A 16 -6.62 -1.18 2.19
C LYS A 16 -5.79 0.07 2.26
N TYR A 17 -5.71 0.76 1.14
CA TYR A 17 -5.03 2.02 0.98
C TYR A 17 -6.06 3.13 0.69
N PRO A 18 -5.78 4.38 1.08
CA PRO A 18 -6.52 5.55 0.61
C PRO A 18 -6.39 5.72 -0.92
N SER A 19 -7.15 6.68 -1.46
CA SER A 19 -7.00 7.09 -2.87
C SER A 19 -5.68 7.80 -3.17
N SER A 20 -5.06 8.40 -2.16
CA SER A 20 -3.73 9.00 -2.22
C SER A 20 -3.01 8.69 -0.91
N LEU A 21 -1.77 8.23 -1.01
CA LEU A 21 -0.94 7.92 0.15
C LEU A 21 0.08 9.04 0.34
N SER A 22 0.23 9.51 1.58
CA SER A 22 1.30 10.44 1.93
C SER A 22 2.64 9.73 1.98
N ASP A 23 3.68 10.41 1.51
CA ASP A 23 5.09 10.03 1.58
C ASP A 23 5.62 9.86 3.01
N THR A 24 5.01 10.52 4.00
CA THR A 24 5.37 10.34 5.42
C THR A 24 4.69 9.13 6.06
N PHE A 25 3.88 8.37 5.30
CA PHE A 25 3.07 7.31 5.89
C PHE A 25 3.92 6.21 6.53
N LEU A 26 4.82 5.64 5.74
CA LEU A 26 5.67 4.56 6.22
C LEU A 26 6.68 5.05 7.25
N ASN A 27 7.15 6.30 7.16
CA ASN A 27 8.07 6.89 8.14
C ASN A 27 7.49 6.86 9.55
N GLU A 28 6.21 7.20 9.73
CA GLU A 28 5.58 7.14 11.06
C GLU A 28 5.56 5.74 11.65
N ILE A 29 5.47 4.69 10.81
CA ILE A 29 5.48 3.30 11.28
C ILE A 29 6.91 2.83 11.55
N THR A 30 7.85 3.12 10.64
CA THR A 30 9.24 2.67 10.75
C THR A 30 10.03 3.41 11.82
N SER A 31 9.62 4.63 12.17
CA SER A 31 10.24 5.44 13.24
C SER A 31 9.73 5.10 14.64
N LEU A 32 8.78 4.17 14.78
CA LEU A 32 8.37 3.69 16.11
C LEU A 32 9.57 3.01 16.81
N PRO A 33 9.79 3.28 18.11
CA PRO A 33 10.91 2.69 18.87
C PRO A 33 10.61 1.23 19.25
N VAL A 34 10.32 0.39 18.26
CA VAL A 34 9.94 -1.02 18.42
C VAL A 34 10.77 -1.88 17.49
N HIS A 35 11.08 -3.10 17.92
CA HIS A 35 11.75 -4.05 17.06
C HIS A 35 10.79 -4.50 15.95
N SER A 36 10.99 -3.96 14.75
CA SER A 36 10.17 -4.28 13.59
C SER A 36 11.01 -4.47 12.33
N ILE A 37 10.50 -5.30 11.42
CA ILE A 37 11.01 -5.44 10.06
C ILE A 37 9.87 -5.06 9.13
N THR A 38 10.13 -4.13 8.21
CA THR A 38 9.18 -3.71 7.19
C THR A 38 9.68 -4.17 5.83
N THR A 39 8.85 -4.90 5.11
CA THR A 39 9.19 -5.43 3.78
C THR A 39 8.14 -5.01 2.77
N ILE A 40 8.61 -4.37 1.70
CA ILE A 40 7.80 -3.96 0.57
C ILE A 40 8.13 -4.90 -0.59
N CYS A 41 7.16 -5.72 -0.99
CA CYS A 41 7.27 -6.54 -2.19
C CYS A 41 6.66 -5.77 -3.36
N ILE A 42 7.43 -5.54 -4.42
CA ILE A 42 6.98 -4.87 -5.64
C ILE A 42 7.20 -5.81 -6.82
N VAL A 43 6.16 -6.05 -7.60
CA VAL A 43 6.23 -6.87 -8.82
C VAL A 43 5.69 -6.04 -9.98
N PRO A 44 6.53 -5.70 -10.98
CA PRO A 44 6.08 -4.96 -12.15
C PRO A 44 5.08 -5.78 -12.97
N VAL A 45 4.04 -5.10 -13.46
CA VAL A 45 3.08 -5.69 -14.40
C VAL A 45 3.48 -5.26 -15.81
N PRO A 46 3.71 -6.19 -16.76
CA PRO A 46 3.99 -5.84 -18.15
C PRO A 46 2.91 -4.92 -18.72
N LYS A 47 3.29 -3.87 -19.46
CA LYS A 47 2.36 -2.85 -19.98
C LYS A 47 1.21 -3.46 -20.79
N GLU A 48 1.48 -4.47 -21.61
CA GLU A 48 0.44 -5.19 -22.37
C GLU A 48 -0.60 -5.86 -21.46
N LEU A 49 -0.14 -6.49 -20.37
CA LEU A 49 -1.01 -7.14 -19.41
C LEU A 49 -1.80 -6.10 -18.61
N ALA A 50 -1.17 -4.99 -18.21
CA ALA A 50 -1.82 -3.88 -17.53
C ALA A 50 -2.97 -3.32 -18.38
N ASN A 51 -2.72 -3.03 -19.66
CA ASN A 51 -3.73 -2.55 -20.61
C ASN A 51 -4.88 -3.56 -20.78
N LYS A 52 -4.59 -4.85 -20.93
CA LYS A 52 -5.61 -5.91 -21.01
C LYS A 52 -6.47 -5.98 -19.74
N VAL A 53 -5.86 -5.88 -18.56
CA VAL A 53 -6.58 -5.93 -17.27
C VAL A 53 -7.47 -4.70 -17.10
N LEU A 54 -6.97 -3.51 -17.42
CA LEU A 54 -7.74 -2.26 -17.34
C LEU A 54 -8.90 -2.27 -18.33
N GLN A 55 -8.66 -2.66 -19.59
CA GLN A 55 -9.70 -2.79 -20.61
C GLN A 55 -10.78 -3.81 -20.22
N LYS A 56 -10.39 -4.96 -19.66
CA LYS A 56 -11.35 -5.95 -19.15
C LYS A 56 -12.21 -5.39 -18.03
N LYS A 57 -11.63 -4.62 -17.09
CA LYS A 57 -12.38 -3.96 -16.02
C LYS A 57 -13.33 -2.88 -16.56
N TYR A 58 -12.87 -2.07 -17.51
CA TYR A 58 -13.69 -1.05 -18.19
C TYR A 58 -14.91 -1.69 -18.85
N LEU A 59 -14.70 -2.73 -19.68
CA LEU A 59 -15.80 -3.47 -20.32
C LEU A 59 -16.76 -4.11 -19.31
N GLY A 60 -16.25 -4.57 -18.16
CA GLY A 60 -17.09 -5.06 -17.06
C GLY A 60 -18.02 -3.97 -16.51
N ILE A 61 -17.49 -2.77 -16.27
CA ILE A 61 -18.28 -1.62 -15.81
C ILE A 61 -19.32 -1.19 -16.85
N GLU A 62 -18.94 -1.11 -18.13
CA GLU A 62 -19.86 -0.81 -19.23
C GLU A 62 -20.99 -1.84 -19.33
N ASN A 63 -20.67 -3.13 -19.23
CA ASN A 63 -21.67 -4.19 -19.25
C ASN A 63 -22.66 -4.08 -18.07
N ASP A 64 -22.19 -3.71 -16.89
CA ASP A 64 -23.07 -3.49 -15.74
C ASP A 64 -23.98 -2.27 -15.93
N ILE A 65 -23.46 -1.19 -16.52
CA ILE A 65 -24.24 -0.01 -16.89
C ILE A 65 -25.34 -0.39 -17.88
N LEU A 66 -24.99 -1.14 -18.92
CA LEU A 66 -25.96 -1.63 -19.91
C LEU A 66 -27.03 -2.53 -19.29
N LYS A 67 -26.66 -3.43 -18.37
CA LYS A 67 -27.61 -4.25 -17.63
C LYS A 67 -28.55 -3.39 -16.78
N GLN A 68 -28.01 -2.40 -16.07
CA GLN A 68 -28.80 -1.46 -15.28
C GLN A 68 -29.82 -0.72 -16.15
N GLN A 69 -29.39 -0.18 -17.29
CA GLN A 69 -30.28 0.52 -18.24
C GLN A 69 -31.34 -0.42 -18.84
N ARG A 70 -30.99 -1.66 -19.20
CA ARG A 70 -31.95 -2.64 -19.71
C ARG A 70 -33.07 -2.94 -18.72
N VAL A 71 -32.75 -3.08 -17.43
CA VAL A 71 -33.76 -3.31 -16.37
C VAL A 71 -34.68 -2.10 -16.23
N ARG A 72 -34.14 -0.88 -16.27
CA ARG A 72 -34.94 0.35 -16.16
C ARG A 72 -35.82 0.60 -17.37
N ASN A 73 -35.31 0.37 -18.58
CA ASN A 73 -36.10 0.46 -19.80
C ASN A 73 -37.26 -0.55 -19.80
N LYS A 74 -37.06 -1.75 -19.26
CA LYS A 74 -38.16 -2.72 -19.05
C LYS A 74 -39.22 -2.21 -18.06
N ASN A 75 -38.85 -1.34 -17.14
CA ASN A 75 -39.75 -0.69 -16.18
C ASN A 75 -40.29 0.66 -16.70
N ASN A 76 -40.14 0.95 -18.00
CA ASN A 76 -40.54 2.21 -18.65
C ASN A 76 -39.83 3.47 -18.12
N ASP A 77 -38.64 3.32 -17.53
CA ASP A 77 -37.83 4.42 -16.98
C ASP A 77 -36.67 4.79 -17.93
N PHE A 78 -37.02 5.33 -19.10
CA PHE A 78 -36.12 5.53 -20.26
C PHE A 78 -35.14 6.71 -20.13
N SER A 79 -35.47 7.70 -19.29
CA SER A 79 -34.68 8.93 -19.12
C SER A 79 -33.80 8.91 -17.87
N SER A 80 -33.63 7.74 -17.25
CA SER A 80 -32.90 7.61 -16.00
C SER A 80 -31.39 7.58 -16.20
N ASP A 81 -30.70 8.54 -15.57
CA ASP A 81 -29.25 8.59 -15.53
C ASP A 81 -28.66 7.37 -14.82
N ILE A 82 -27.47 6.95 -15.28
CA ILE A 82 -26.70 5.88 -14.67
C ILE A 82 -26.48 6.20 -13.17
N SER A 83 -26.50 5.18 -12.31
CA SER A 83 -26.28 5.40 -10.87
C SER A 83 -24.96 6.15 -10.61
N HIS A 84 -24.96 7.05 -9.64
CA HIS A 84 -23.78 7.82 -9.23
C HIS A 84 -22.57 6.91 -8.96
N ILE A 85 -22.78 5.76 -8.31
CA ILE A 85 -21.75 4.76 -8.04
C ILE A 85 -21.09 4.27 -9.34
N LYS A 86 -21.88 3.93 -10.36
CA LYS A 86 -21.37 3.48 -11.65
C LYS A 86 -20.68 4.61 -12.43
N LYS A 87 -21.18 5.84 -12.32
CA LYS A 87 -20.52 7.03 -12.90
C LYS A 87 -19.12 7.23 -12.33
N VAL A 88 -18.98 7.22 -11.00
CA VAL A 88 -17.69 7.32 -10.31
C VAL A 88 -16.77 6.14 -10.64
N GLN A 89 -17.30 4.92 -10.75
CA GLN A 89 -16.51 3.74 -11.16
C GLN A 89 -15.96 3.90 -12.58
N LYS A 90 -16.78 4.37 -13.52
CA LYS A 90 -16.39 4.63 -14.91
C LYS A 90 -15.32 5.72 -14.99
N GLU A 91 -15.52 6.83 -14.31
CA GLU A 91 -14.56 7.93 -14.25
C GLU A 91 -13.21 7.47 -13.69
N LYS A 92 -13.21 6.72 -12.58
CA LYS A 92 -11.98 6.18 -11.97
C LYS A 92 -11.21 5.25 -12.90
N ILE A 93 -11.89 4.36 -13.63
CA ILE A 93 -11.18 3.44 -14.54
C ILE A 93 -10.65 4.16 -15.78
N VAL A 94 -11.35 5.18 -16.28
CA VAL A 94 -10.88 6.03 -17.39
C VAL A 94 -9.63 6.80 -16.97
N ASN A 95 -9.67 7.49 -15.83
CA ASN A 95 -8.51 8.20 -15.32
C ASN A 95 -7.30 7.27 -15.11
N LEU A 96 -7.51 6.04 -14.61
CA LEU A 96 -6.45 5.04 -14.49
C LEU A 96 -5.89 4.57 -15.85
N MET A 97 -6.75 4.48 -16.88
CA MET A 97 -6.31 4.13 -18.24
C MET A 97 -5.50 5.27 -18.86
N ASP A 98 -5.92 6.51 -18.64
CA ASP A 98 -5.21 7.71 -19.13
C ASP A 98 -3.87 7.85 -18.40
N ASP A 99 -3.80 7.60 -17.10
CA ASP A 99 -2.56 7.58 -16.34
C ASP A 99 -1.52 6.58 -16.89
N VAL A 100 -1.96 5.39 -17.29
CA VAL A 100 -1.07 4.35 -17.84
C VAL A 100 -0.67 4.65 -19.29
N ARG A 101 -1.51 5.33 -20.06
CA ARG A 101 -1.27 5.61 -21.48
C ARG A 101 -0.56 6.93 -21.73
N GLU A 102 -1.04 8.01 -21.12
CA GLU A 102 -0.60 9.39 -21.36
C GLU A 102 0.48 9.83 -20.36
N ASN A 103 0.36 9.44 -19.09
CA ASN A 103 1.30 9.83 -18.03
C ASN A 103 2.45 8.83 -17.81
N ASP A 104 2.62 7.89 -18.74
CA ASP A 104 3.61 6.79 -18.72
C ASP A 104 3.74 6.06 -17.37
N GLN A 105 2.64 5.96 -16.61
CA GLN A 105 2.65 5.27 -15.33
C GLN A 105 2.73 3.76 -15.54
N ASN A 106 3.67 3.12 -14.85
CA ASN A 106 3.71 1.67 -14.76
C ASN A 106 2.79 1.16 -13.66
N LEU A 107 2.20 -0.02 -13.90
CA LEU A 107 1.36 -0.73 -12.96
C LEU A 107 2.18 -1.80 -12.23
N PHE A 108 1.95 -1.93 -10.93
CA PHE A 108 2.67 -2.87 -10.08
C PHE A 108 1.71 -3.61 -9.16
N TYR A 109 2.06 -4.84 -8.80
CA TYR A 109 1.52 -5.49 -7.63
C TYR A 109 2.45 -5.20 -6.45
N THR A 110 1.93 -4.51 -5.44
CA THR A 110 2.68 -4.07 -4.26
C THR A 110 2.05 -4.65 -3.00
N GLY A 111 2.88 -5.17 -2.10
CA GLY A 111 2.47 -5.65 -0.79
C GLY A 111 3.40 -5.11 0.28
N VAL A 112 2.85 -4.43 1.28
CA VAL A 112 3.60 -3.88 2.41
C VAL A 112 3.29 -4.72 3.64
N ASN A 113 4.35 -5.26 4.24
CA ASN A 113 4.25 -6.20 5.35
C ASN A 113 5.15 -5.74 6.50
N PHE A 114 4.70 -5.98 7.72
CA PHE A 114 5.41 -5.63 8.95
C PHE A 114 5.54 -6.89 9.81
N LEU A 115 6.72 -7.13 10.37
CA LEU A 115 6.93 -8.10 11.43
C LEU A 115 7.31 -7.34 12.68
N ILE A 116 6.43 -7.33 13.68
CA ILE A 116 6.71 -6.73 14.98
C ILE A 116 7.13 -7.80 15.99
N MET A 117 8.03 -7.43 16.89
CA MET A 117 8.62 -8.31 17.89
C MET A 117 8.61 -7.61 19.26
N ALA A 118 8.17 -8.32 20.29
CA ALA A 118 8.01 -7.80 21.66
C ALA A 118 8.40 -8.87 22.69
N GLU A 119 8.71 -8.46 23.92
CA GLU A 119 9.08 -9.39 25.01
C GLU A 119 7.86 -10.14 25.53
N ASP A 120 6.74 -9.44 25.69
CA ASP A 120 5.50 -10.02 26.20
C ASP A 120 4.29 -9.76 25.30
N LYS A 121 3.17 -10.43 25.64
CA LYS A 121 1.96 -10.39 24.81
C LYS A 121 1.24 -9.05 24.93
N LYS A 122 1.27 -8.42 26.10
CA LYS A 122 0.65 -7.11 26.35
C LYS A 122 1.37 -6.04 25.53
N GLU A 123 2.70 -6.06 25.53
CA GLU A 123 3.52 -5.19 24.69
C GLU A 123 3.22 -5.42 23.21
N LEU A 124 3.20 -6.69 22.75
CA LEU A 124 2.87 -7.02 21.37
C LEU A 124 1.48 -6.50 20.95
N ASP A 125 0.48 -6.65 21.80
CA ASP A 125 -0.88 -6.19 21.56
C ASP A 125 -0.95 -4.66 21.51
N SER A 126 -0.27 -3.97 22.44
CA SER A 126 -0.17 -2.51 22.46
C SER A 126 0.48 -1.97 21.18
N VAL A 127 1.65 -2.48 20.78
CA VAL A 127 2.34 -2.06 19.55
C VAL A 127 1.49 -2.35 18.31
N THR A 128 0.80 -3.49 18.28
CA THR A 128 -0.12 -3.81 17.17
C THR A 128 -1.23 -2.77 17.05
N GLU A 129 -1.81 -2.37 18.17
CA GLU A 129 -2.88 -1.38 18.20
C GLU A 129 -2.38 0.00 17.78
N THR A 130 -1.22 0.42 18.25
CA THR A 130 -0.57 1.67 17.82
C THR A 130 -0.39 1.71 16.30
N ILE A 131 0.18 0.66 15.71
CA ILE A 131 0.38 0.59 14.25
C ILE A 131 -0.96 0.64 13.50
N LYS A 132 -1.98 -0.09 13.99
CA LYS A 132 -3.32 -0.05 13.38
C LYS A 132 -3.95 1.33 13.48
N ASN A 133 -3.76 2.04 14.59
CA ASN A 133 -4.29 3.39 14.79
C ASN A 133 -3.62 4.41 13.87
N ILE A 134 -2.29 4.34 13.69
CA ILE A 134 -1.57 5.13 12.68
C ILE A 134 -2.13 4.87 11.28
N GLY A 135 -2.32 3.58 10.94
CA GLY A 135 -2.97 3.18 9.70
C GLY A 135 -4.33 3.83 9.51
N ASN A 136 -5.23 3.65 10.48
CA ASN A 136 -6.60 4.16 10.42
C ASN A 136 -6.64 5.70 10.31
N GLY A 137 -5.74 6.42 10.99
CA GLY A 137 -5.61 7.87 10.90
C GLY A 137 -5.31 8.36 9.47
N ARG A 138 -4.65 7.54 8.65
CA ARG A 138 -4.35 7.82 7.24
C ARG A 138 -5.25 7.04 6.26
N MET A 139 -6.39 6.52 6.73
CA MET A 139 -7.31 5.67 5.97
C MET A 139 -6.65 4.40 5.38
N CYS A 140 -5.53 3.96 5.96
CA CYS A 140 -4.85 2.70 5.67
C CYS A 140 -5.34 1.61 6.63
N GLN A 141 -6.06 0.61 6.13
CA GLN A 141 -6.50 -0.49 6.97
C GLN A 141 -5.38 -1.52 7.13
N ILE A 142 -4.74 -1.56 8.30
CA ILE A 142 -3.71 -2.56 8.64
C ILE A 142 -4.36 -3.74 9.36
N GLU A 143 -4.06 -4.95 8.90
CA GLU A 143 -4.58 -6.18 9.50
C GLU A 143 -3.46 -7.17 9.82
N THR A 144 -3.75 -8.09 10.73
CA THR A 144 -2.87 -9.21 11.06
C THR A 144 -2.99 -10.28 9.98
N HIS A 145 -1.89 -10.93 9.62
CA HIS A 145 -1.88 -12.14 8.79
C HIS A 145 -2.46 -13.33 9.55
N TYR A 146 -3.79 -13.36 9.76
CA TYR A 146 -4.47 -14.46 10.45
C TYR A 146 -4.26 -15.78 9.71
N TYR A 147 -3.90 -16.83 10.45
CA TYR A 147 -3.60 -18.18 9.91
C TYR A 147 -2.44 -18.26 8.90
N GLN A 148 -1.71 -17.16 8.65
CA GLN A 148 -0.61 -17.10 7.68
C GLN A 148 0.64 -16.45 8.27
N GLN A 149 0.84 -16.56 9.59
CA GLN A 149 1.94 -15.89 10.28
C GLN A 149 3.31 -16.40 9.81
N ARG A 150 3.45 -17.71 9.56
CA ARG A 150 4.69 -18.33 9.10
C ARG A 150 4.99 -17.94 7.65
N GLU A 151 3.98 -17.99 6.79
CA GLU A 151 4.07 -17.62 5.38
C GLU A 151 4.40 -16.13 5.22
N ALA A 152 3.78 -15.29 6.06
CA ALA A 152 4.09 -13.87 6.12
C ALA A 152 5.52 -13.62 6.63
N MET A 153 5.97 -14.31 7.69
CA MET A 153 7.35 -14.21 8.17
C MET A 153 8.35 -14.56 7.07
N ASN A 154 8.15 -15.68 6.36
CA ASN A 154 9.02 -16.09 5.26
C ASN A 154 9.08 -15.06 4.12
N THR A 155 7.95 -14.37 3.87
CA THR A 155 7.90 -13.28 2.88
C THR A 155 8.58 -12.01 3.36
N ILE A 156 8.46 -11.68 4.65
CA ILE A 156 9.04 -10.48 5.24
C ILE A 156 10.55 -10.62 5.35
N LEU A 157 11.05 -11.81 5.66
CA LEU A 157 12.49 -12.05 5.71
C LEU A 157 13.13 -11.88 4.33
N PRO A 158 14.36 -11.35 4.25
CA PRO A 158 15.06 -11.10 3.00
C PRO A 158 15.63 -12.39 2.37
N VAL A 159 14.87 -13.48 2.40
CA VAL A 159 15.26 -14.81 1.86
C VAL A 159 14.72 -15.06 0.45
N GLY A 160 14.03 -14.07 -0.13
CA GLY A 160 13.54 -14.12 -1.52
C GLY A 160 12.35 -15.04 -1.78
N ASN A 161 11.74 -15.62 -0.74
CA ASN A 161 10.61 -16.55 -0.88
C ASN A 161 9.28 -15.91 -0.45
N ARG A 162 8.51 -15.40 -1.43
CA ARG A 162 7.18 -14.84 -1.18
C ARG A 162 6.13 -15.95 -1.10
N GLN A 163 5.56 -16.14 0.08
CA GLN A 163 4.53 -17.16 0.36
C GLN A 163 3.13 -16.57 0.58
N ILE A 164 3.00 -15.25 0.72
CA ILE A 164 1.70 -14.56 0.78
C ILE A 164 1.33 -13.95 -0.59
N SER A 165 0.02 -13.92 -0.85
CA SER A 165 -0.57 -13.39 -2.09
C SER A 165 -1.31 -12.06 -1.88
N THR A 166 -1.24 -11.47 -0.68
CA THR A 166 -1.87 -10.20 -0.33
C THR A 166 -1.14 -9.02 -0.96
N MET A 167 -1.40 -8.80 -2.26
CA MET A 167 -0.85 -7.68 -3.03
C MET A 167 -2.00 -6.77 -3.49
N ARG A 168 -1.70 -5.49 -3.64
CA ARG A 168 -2.58 -4.48 -4.23
C ARG A 168 -1.98 -3.94 -5.52
N THR A 169 -2.85 -3.58 -6.44
CA THR A 169 -2.41 -2.90 -7.65
C THR A 169 -2.15 -1.43 -7.33
N MET A 170 -0.97 -0.94 -7.69
CA MET A 170 -0.51 0.43 -7.47
C MET A 170 0.15 0.98 -8.74
N LEU A 171 0.09 2.29 -8.92
CA LEU A 171 0.83 3.01 -9.97
C LEU A 171 2.22 3.41 -9.47
N THR A 172 3.05 3.90 -10.38
CA THR A 172 4.41 4.36 -10.08
C THR A 172 4.40 5.45 -9.00
N ARG A 173 3.47 6.42 -9.09
CA ARG A 173 3.29 7.47 -8.09
C ARG A 173 2.95 6.94 -6.69
N ASP A 174 2.15 5.88 -6.59
CA ASP A 174 1.71 5.35 -5.30
C ASP A 174 2.86 4.62 -4.59
N ILE A 175 3.73 3.97 -5.37
CA ILE A 175 4.93 3.32 -4.84
C ILE A 175 5.95 4.34 -4.35
N ALA A 176 6.09 5.47 -5.04
CA ALA A 176 7.01 6.52 -4.60
C ALA A 176 6.68 7.01 -3.17
N ALA A 177 5.39 7.11 -2.84
CA ALA A 177 4.93 7.44 -1.48
C ALA A 177 5.20 6.35 -0.43
N LEU A 178 5.56 5.12 -0.86
CA LEU A 178 5.93 4.03 0.04
C LEU A 178 7.44 3.99 0.34
N LEU A 179 8.25 4.86 -0.26
CA LEU A 179 9.67 4.90 0.04
C LEU A 179 9.90 5.63 1.36
N PRO A 180 10.47 4.97 2.39
CA PRO A 180 10.58 5.56 3.72
C PRO A 180 11.76 6.56 3.87
N PHE A 181 12.44 6.88 2.77
CA PHE A 181 13.58 7.80 2.76
C PHE A 181 13.30 8.91 1.77
N ASN A 182 12.70 9.99 2.26
CA ASN A 182 12.43 11.20 1.48
C ASN A 182 13.52 12.28 1.68
N VAL A 183 14.53 12.01 2.51
CA VAL A 183 15.62 12.95 2.81
C VAL A 183 16.97 12.34 2.41
N GLN A 184 17.73 13.08 1.62
CA GLN A 184 19.13 12.79 1.35
C GLN A 184 20.00 13.53 2.36
N GLU A 185 20.89 12.82 3.03
CA GLU A 185 21.81 13.41 4.02
C GLU A 185 23.23 13.47 3.45
N LEU A 186 23.87 14.62 3.69
CA LEU A 186 25.29 14.80 3.45
C LEU A 186 26.02 14.38 4.74
N ASN A 187 26.82 13.32 4.68
CA ASN A 187 27.57 12.85 5.84
C ASN A 187 28.98 12.40 5.41
N GLU A 188 29.87 13.37 5.27
CA GLU A 188 31.30 13.14 5.01
C GLU A 188 32.05 12.91 6.33
N LYS A 189 32.79 11.80 6.43
CA LYS A 189 33.49 11.39 7.67
C LYS A 189 34.47 12.44 8.22
N SER A 190 35.02 13.28 7.36
CA SER A 190 36.00 14.34 7.67
C SER A 190 35.48 15.73 7.31
N GLY A 191 34.17 15.86 7.08
CA GLY A 191 33.56 17.11 6.67
C GLY A 191 33.33 18.08 7.83
N VAL A 192 32.95 19.31 7.49
CA VAL A 192 32.55 20.37 8.40
C VAL A 192 31.02 20.35 8.56
N CYS A 193 30.54 20.67 9.76
CA CYS A 193 29.11 20.82 10.01
C CYS A 193 28.57 22.06 9.28
N TYR A 194 27.67 21.85 8.32
CA TYR A 194 26.97 22.91 7.59
C TYR A 194 25.65 23.32 8.25
N GLY A 195 25.11 22.49 9.13
CA GLY A 195 23.86 22.77 9.84
C GLY A 195 23.04 21.51 10.12
N ILE A 196 21.74 21.72 10.35
CA ILE A 196 20.76 20.66 10.65
C ILE A 196 19.74 20.60 9.51
N ASN A 197 19.43 19.40 9.04
CA ASN A 197 18.38 19.17 8.06
C ASN A 197 17.01 19.53 8.66
N GLN A 198 16.24 20.40 8.00
CA GLN A 198 14.94 20.85 8.50
C GLN A 198 13.87 19.73 8.51
N VAL A 199 14.05 18.68 7.72
CA VAL A 199 13.09 17.58 7.56
C VAL A 199 13.47 16.37 8.42
N SER A 200 14.74 15.93 8.38
CA SER A 200 15.19 14.79 9.20
C SER A 200 15.69 15.18 10.59
N HIS A 201 15.95 16.47 10.83
CA HIS A 201 16.60 16.99 12.05
C HIS A 201 17.99 16.41 12.33
N ASN A 202 18.61 15.73 11.35
CA ASN A 202 19.97 15.21 11.45
C ASN A 202 21.01 16.24 11.04
N LEU A 203 22.26 16.03 11.45
CA LEU A 203 23.38 16.92 11.13
C LEU A 203 23.82 16.75 9.67
N CYS A 204 24.03 17.85 8.95
CA CYS A 204 24.62 17.84 7.61
C CYS A 204 26.12 18.09 7.70
N ILE A 205 26.93 17.11 7.32
CA ILE A 205 28.40 17.13 7.36
C ILE A 205 28.93 16.92 5.95
N GLY A 206 29.78 17.83 5.45
CA GLY A 206 30.34 17.77 4.10
C GLY A 206 31.64 18.51 3.90
#